data_AF-A0A952NL11-F1
#
_entry.id   AF-A0A952NL11-F1
#
_cell.length_a   1.000
_cell.length_b   1.000
_cell.length_c   1.000
_cell.angle_alpha   90.00
_cell.angle_beta   90.00
_cell.angle_gamma   90.00
#
_symmetry.space_group_name_H-M   'P 1'
#
loop_
_entity.id
_entity.type
_entity.pdbx_description
1 polymer ?
#
loop_
_entity_poly.entity_id
_entity_poly.type
_entity_poly.pdbx_seq_one_letter_code
_entity_poly.pdbx_strand_id
1 'polypeptide(L)' 'MEIFRINIKPQADIERHEAFKKSQHNCPMCDAKLEFELAAGPTMMSLIEKARCTECDVDIRTEMHTEQ' A
#
# COMPACT_ATOMS: atom_id res chain seq x y z
N MET A 1 21.19 -19.78 13.81
CA MET A 1 19.82 -19.83 13.29
C MET A 1 19.21 -18.46 13.50
N GLU A 2 19.21 -17.65 12.46
CA GLU A 2 18.60 -16.32 12.53
C GLU A 2 17.08 -16.47 12.54
N ILE A 3 16.46 -16.05 13.64
CA ILE A 3 15.01 -16.01 13.76
C ILE A 3 14.54 -14.87 12.85
N PHE A 4 14.14 -15.20 11.62
CA PHE A 4 13.36 -14.30 10.80
C PHE A 4 12.08 -14.01 11.55
N ARG A 5 12.02 -12.86 12.22
CA ARG A 5 10.78 -12.29 12.75
C ARG A 5 9.92 -11.90 11.55
N ILE A 6 9.26 -12.90 10.96
CA ILE A 6 8.16 -12.69 10.05
C ILE A 6 7.08 -12.05 10.93
N ASN A 7 6.98 -10.73 10.90
CA ASN A 7 5.73 -10.07 11.22
C ASN A 7 4.76 -10.60 10.16
N ILE A 8 4.06 -11.70 10.49
CA ILE A 8 3.03 -12.27 9.66
C ILE A 8 1.96 -11.20 9.59
N LYS A 9 2.04 -10.31 8.58
CA LYS A 9 0.91 -9.48 8.20
C LYS A 9 -0.24 -10.47 7.92
N PRO A 10 -1.43 -10.26 8.49
CA PRO A 10 -2.60 -11.09 8.19
C PRO A 10 -2.70 -11.28 6.68
N GLN A 11 -2.93 -12.53 6.23
CA GLN A 11 -3.03 -12.84 4.79
C GLN A 11 -4.06 -11.94 4.08
N ALA A 12 -5.13 -11.57 4.79
CA ALA A 12 -6.15 -10.63 4.34
C ALA A 12 -5.58 -9.25 3.94
N ASP A 13 -4.57 -8.74 4.65
CA ASP A 13 -3.97 -7.45 4.34
C ASP A 13 -3.07 -7.51 3.11
N ILE A 14 -2.40 -8.65 2.91
CA ILE A 14 -1.62 -8.89 1.69
C ILE A 14 -2.56 -8.95 0.48
N GLU A 15 -3.67 -9.67 0.60
CA GLU A 15 -4.65 -9.79 -0.48
C GLU A 15 -5.31 -8.44 -0.81
N ARG A 16 -5.69 -7.65 0.21
CA ARG A 16 -6.20 -6.29 0.02
C ARG A 16 -5.17 -5.40 -0.67
N HIS A 17 -3.91 -5.48 -0.27
CA HIS A 17 -2.84 -4.68 -0.88
C HIS A 17 -2.55 -5.04 -2.33
N GLU A 18 -2.55 -6.33 -2.66
CA GLU A 18 -2.42 -6.78 -4.04
C GLU A 18 -3.63 -6.36 -4.89
N ALA A 19 -4.84 -6.32 -4.32
CA ALA A 19 -6.02 -5.79 -4.99
C ALA A 19 -5.91 -4.27 -5.22
N PHE A 20 -5.40 -3.51 -4.24
CA PHE A 20 -5.13 -2.08 -4.37
C PHE A 20 -4.14 -1.79 -5.50
N LYS A 21 -3.02 -2.51 -5.55
CA LYS A 21 -2.04 -2.41 -6.65
C LYS A 21 -2.68 -2.65 -8.00
N LYS A 22 -3.49 -3.71 -8.13
CA LYS A 22 -4.19 -4.04 -9.40
C LYS A 22 -5.24 -2.99 -9.79
N SER A 23 -5.81 -2.28 -8.82
CA SER A 23 -6.77 -1.20 -9.09
C SER A 23 -6.12 0.06 -9.67
N GLN A 24 -4.81 0.22 -9.46
CA GLN A 24 -4.02 1.35 -9.93
C GLN A 24 -3.22 0.91 -11.15
N HIS A 25 -3.26 1.73 -12.20
CA HIS A 25 -2.46 1.48 -13.39
C HIS A 25 -1.12 2.23 -13.25
N ASN A 26 -0.95 3.28 -14.04
CA ASN A 26 0.20 4.15 -14.01
C ASN A 26 -0.20 5.56 -13.55
N CYS A 27 0.79 6.43 -13.39
CA CYS A 27 0.57 7.84 -13.11
C CYS A 27 -0.28 8.48 -14.23
N PRO A 28 -1.42 9.13 -13.92
CA PRO A 28 -2.27 9.75 -14.94
C PRO A 28 -1.63 10.96 -15.63
N MET A 29 -0.52 11.49 -15.08
CA MET A 29 0.18 12.67 -15.59
C MET A 29 1.34 12.32 -16.53
N CYS A 30 2.08 11.25 -16.24
CA CYS A 30 3.32 10.91 -16.96
C CYS A 30 3.40 9.45 -17.41
N ASP A 31 2.39 8.64 -17.12
CA ASP A 31 2.31 7.20 -17.42
C ASP A 31 3.44 6.35 -16.81
N ALA A 32 4.22 6.92 -15.88
CA ALA A 32 5.22 6.19 -15.12
C ALA A 32 4.56 5.20 -14.14
N LYS A 33 5.30 4.13 -13.82
CA LYS A 33 4.86 3.16 -12.81
C LYS A 33 4.72 3.85 -11.45
N LEU A 34 3.70 3.44 -10.71
CA LEU A 34 3.47 3.90 -9.35
C LEU A 34 4.22 3.01 -8.37
N GLU A 35 4.77 3.64 -7.33
CA GLU A 35 5.23 2.95 -6.14
C GLU A 35 4.07 2.81 -5.15
N PHE A 36 4.02 1.66 -4.49
CA PHE A 36 2.96 1.30 -3.57
C PHE A 36 3.52 1.09 -2.18
N GLU A 37 2.97 1.80 -1.21
CA GLU A 37 3.34 1.68 0.20
C GLU A 37 2.13 1.20 1.01
N LEU A 38 2.39 0.30 1.96
CA LEU A 38 1.42 -0.15 2.95
C LEU A 38 1.97 0.13 4.36
N ALA A 39 1.37 1.09 5.04
CA ALA A 39 1.74 1.55 6.37
C ALA A 39 0.65 1.22 7.41
N ALA A 40 1.03 1.14 8.69
CA ALA A 40 0.07 1.13 9.78
C ALA A 40 -0.54 2.53 9.91
N GLY A 41 -1.86 2.60 10.07
CA GLY A 41 -2.59 3.84 10.27
C GLY A 41 -2.59 4.32 11.73
N PRO A 42 -3.32 5.40 12.03
CA PRO A 42 -3.33 6.04 13.35
C PRO A 42 -3.95 5.18 14.46
N THR A 43 -4.79 4.21 14.10
CA THR A 43 -5.33 3.22 15.05
C THR A 43 -4.67 1.86 14.85
N MET A 44 -4.58 1.06 15.91
CA MET A 44 -3.95 -0.27 15.90
C MET A 44 -4.55 -1.23 14.87
N MET A 45 -5.79 -0.97 14.44
CA MET A 45 -6.52 -1.77 13.45
C MET A 45 -6.69 -1.03 12.12
N SER A 46 -5.92 0.03 11.87
CA SER A 46 -5.96 0.75 10.60
C SER A 46 -4.71 0.50 9.77
N LEU A 47 -4.90 0.41 8.46
CA LEU A 47 -3.86 0.31 7.46
C LEU A 47 -4.05 1.42 6.45
N ILE A 48 -2.95 2.02 6.01
CA ILE A 48 -2.93 3.06 4.99
C ILE A 48 -2.16 2.54 3.79
N GLU A 49 -2.80 2.58 2.63
CA GLU A 49 -2.22 2.25 1.35
C GLU A 49 -2.01 3.52 0.54
N LYS A 50 -0.82 3.69 -0.03
CA LYS A 50 -0.49 4.84 -0.86
C LYS A 50 0.03 4.38 -2.20
N ALA A 51 -0.42 5.05 -3.26
CA ALA A 51 0.13 4.94 -4.59
C ALA A 51 0.76 6.29 -4.96
N ARG A 52 2.08 6.30 -5.18
CA ARG A 52 2.85 7.52 -5.45
C ARG A 52 3.57 7.41 -6.78
N CYS A 53 3.59 8.50 -7.55
CA CYS A 53 4.46 8.60 -8.70
C CYS A 53 5.78 9.26 -8.28
N THR A 54 6.89 8.55 -8.43
CA THR A 54 8.25 9.07 -8.13
C THR A 54 8.72 10.08 -9.15
N GLU A 55 8.31 9.96 -10.42
CA GLU A 55 8.69 10.87 -11.50
C GLU A 55 8.05 12.25 -11.36
N CYS A 56 6.77 12.28 -10.95
CA CYS A 56 6.04 13.52 -10.71
C CYS A 56 6.14 13.98 -9.25
N ASP A 57 6.69 13.14 -8.37
CA ASP A 57 6.78 13.35 -6.91
C ASP A 57 5.41 13.58 -6.23
N VAL A 58 4.33 13.02 -6.79
CA VAL A 58 2.94 13.23 -6.32
C VAL A 58 2.29 11.94 -5.82
N ASP A 59 1.46 12.08 -4.78
CA ASP A 59 0.58 11.02 -4.32
C ASP A 59 -0.66 10.94 -5.22
N ILE A 60 -0.88 9.79 -5.86
CA ILE A 60 -2.00 9.58 -6.78
C ILE A 60 -3.24 9.11 -6.04
N ARG A 61 -3.05 8.22 -5.05
CA ARG A 61 -4.16 7.68 -4.26
C ARG A 61 -3.69 7.31 -2.87
N THR A 62 -4.53 7.56 -1.88
CA THR A 62 -4.35 7.08 -0.52
C THR A 62 -5.67 6.47 -0.04
N GLU A 63 -5.63 5.23 0.43
CA GLU A 63 -6.79 4.55 1.01
C GLU A 63 -6.47 4.10 2.44
N MET A 64 -7.44 4.25 3.34
CA MET A 64 -7.32 3.81 4.72
C MET A 64 -8.35 2.73 4.99
N HIS A 65 -7.88 1.54 5.37
CA HIS A 65 -8.71 0.43 5.81
C HIS A 65 -8.76 0.43 7.32
N THR A 66 -9.94 0.22 7.89
CA THR A 66 -10.09 0.00 9.34
C THR A 66 -10.64 -1.41 9.49
N GLU A 67 -9.88 -2.31 10.11
CA GLU A 67 -10.38 -3.63 10.49
C GLU A 67 -11.32 -3.44 11.69
N GLN A 68 -12.61 -3.71 11.48
CA GLN A 68 -13.63 -3.74 12.55
C GLN A 68 -13.84 -5.18 13.01
#